data_AF-A0A6S7GPE2-F1
#
_entry.id   AF-A0A6S7GPE2-F1
#
_cell.length_a   1.000
_cell.length_b   1.000
_cell.length_c   1.000
_cell.angle_alpha   90.00
_cell.angle_beta   90.00
_cell.angle_gamma   90.00
#
_symmetry.space_group_name_H-M   'P 1'
#
loop_
_entity.id
_entity.type
_entity.pdbx_description
1 polymer ?
#
loop_
_entity_poly.entity_id
_entity_poly.type
_entity_poly.pdbx_seq_one_letter_code
_entity_poly.pdbx_strand_id
1 'polypeptide(L)'
;MAGRKISQSNQELWLMAKNWLASTNVLPQGHRCYDPNPAIFDLAHSLRDGVALCQVANCLRPYSVRDINFKPQMSPFLCLKNIRGFLHACVNNFGLKESVLFDAHELYDVSDFAKVVVTLSQLSKCKDALNAGLIPFPSDRAASLSTQYKDEDIYGNLEEIALTKDVAEENVYDAVTIEDDTKIYDDVVALKKRIGLYKSQNAHTSKADEKRGYVIDELLGTEENYVEALTTIKEKFIDQLQDVLAAEDIKKIFVNIV
;
A
#
# COMPACT_ATOMS: atom_id res chain seq x y z
N MET A 1 30.93 20.45 15.56
CA MET A 1 30.95 19.21 14.75
C MET A 1 30.11 19.46 13.51
N ALA A 2 30.75 19.78 12.39
CA ALA A 2 30.05 20.08 11.13
C ALA A 2 29.73 18.77 10.41
N GLY A 3 28.44 18.51 10.17
CA GLY A 3 27.99 17.39 9.35
C GLY A 3 28.56 17.49 7.94
N ARG A 4 29.17 16.41 7.46
CA ARG A 4 29.68 16.32 6.09
C ARG A 4 28.51 16.51 5.12
N LYS A 5 28.52 17.62 4.38
CA LYS A 5 27.72 17.74 3.14
C LYS A 5 28.25 16.68 2.17
N ILE A 6 27.47 15.62 1.94
CA ILE A 6 27.72 14.69 0.84
C ILE A 6 27.46 15.50 -0.43
N SER A 7 28.49 15.69 -1.25
CA SER A 7 28.36 16.35 -2.55
C SER A 7 27.46 15.48 -3.44
N GLN A 8 26.23 15.93 -3.72
CA GLN A 8 25.28 15.24 -4.62
C GLN A 8 25.69 15.28 -6.10
N SER A 9 26.87 15.80 -6.41
CA SER A 9 27.30 16.20 -7.76
C SER A 9 27.51 15.05 -8.76
N ASN A 10 27.45 13.78 -8.33
CA ASN A 10 27.74 12.60 -9.18
C ASN A 10 26.69 11.48 -9.09
N GLN A 11 25.54 11.70 -8.46
CA GLN A 11 24.53 10.66 -8.27
C GLN A 11 23.44 10.74 -9.35
N GLU A 12 23.01 9.60 -9.90
CA GLU A 12 21.94 9.53 -10.90
C GLU A 12 20.60 10.00 -10.31
N LEU A 13 19.75 10.62 -11.14
CA LEU A 13 18.54 11.30 -10.66
C LEU A 13 17.55 10.32 -10.01
N TRP A 14 17.41 9.13 -10.59
CA TRP A 14 16.54 8.07 -10.06
C TRP A 14 17.00 7.56 -8.69
N LEU A 15 18.31 7.52 -8.43
CA LEU A 15 18.85 7.16 -7.11
C LEU A 15 18.55 8.25 -6.08
N MET A 16 18.61 9.53 -6.48
CA MET A 16 18.18 10.62 -5.61
C MET A 16 16.69 10.50 -5.27
N ALA A 17 15.85 10.17 -6.25
CA ALA A 17 14.43 9.92 -6.04
C ALA A 17 14.20 8.75 -5.07
N LYS A 18 14.90 7.62 -5.26
CA LYS A 18 14.86 6.47 -4.34
C LYS A 18 15.14 6.89 -2.90
N ASN A 19 16.24 7.64 -2.71
CA ASN A 19 16.67 8.08 -1.40
C ASN A 19 15.70 9.08 -0.76
N TRP A 20 15.11 9.98 -1.56
CA TRP A 20 14.09 10.90 -1.09
C TRP A 20 12.82 10.14 -0.66
N LEU A 21 12.33 9.20 -1.47
CA LEU A 21 11.20 8.33 -1.11
C LEU A 21 11.48 7.56 0.19
N ALA A 22 12.66 6.96 0.33
CA ALA A 22 13.06 6.27 1.55
C ALA A 22 13.06 7.20 2.78
N SER A 23 13.47 8.47 2.62
CA SER A 23 13.52 9.45 3.71
C SER A 23 12.16 9.88 4.26
N THR A 24 11.07 9.61 3.53
CA THR A 24 9.70 9.87 4.01
C THR A 24 9.28 8.94 5.16
N ASN A 25 9.93 7.78 5.31
CA ASN A 25 9.63 6.76 6.33
C ASN A 25 8.16 6.27 6.36
N VAL A 26 7.40 6.45 5.28
CA VAL A 26 6.01 5.96 5.17
C VAL A 26 5.91 4.57 4.54
N LEU A 27 6.98 4.14 3.83
CA LEU A 27 7.01 2.87 3.13
C LEU A 27 7.35 1.71 4.09
N PRO A 28 6.77 0.52 3.89
CA PRO A 28 6.96 -0.61 4.80
C PRO A 28 8.42 -1.09 4.87
N GLN A 29 8.79 -1.68 6.01
CA GLN A 29 10.11 -2.30 6.17
C GLN A 29 10.28 -3.44 5.15
N GLY A 30 11.33 -3.35 4.33
CA GLY A 30 11.55 -4.28 3.20
C GLY A 30 11.13 -3.74 1.84
N HIS A 31 10.57 -2.53 1.74
CA HIS A 31 10.30 -1.89 0.46
C HIS A 31 11.60 -1.70 -0.36
N ARG A 32 11.53 -1.88 -1.70
CA ARG A 32 12.70 -1.79 -2.61
C ARG A 32 13.44 -0.46 -2.56
N CYS A 33 12.78 0.60 -2.10
CA CYS A 33 13.42 1.90 -1.83
C CYS A 33 14.55 1.81 -0.77
N TYR A 34 14.53 0.81 0.12
CA TYR A 34 15.56 0.58 1.13
C TYR A 34 16.67 -0.38 0.68
N ASP A 35 16.62 -0.91 -0.55
CA ASP A 35 17.60 -1.88 -1.04
C ASP A 35 19.02 -1.25 -1.10
N PRO A 36 20.04 -1.90 -0.51
CA PRO A 36 21.43 -1.44 -0.57
C PRO A 36 22.06 -1.54 -1.96
N ASN A 37 21.54 -2.41 -2.85
CA ASN A 37 22.02 -2.55 -4.23
C ASN A 37 20.84 -2.39 -5.21
N PRO A 38 20.30 -1.17 -5.35
CA PRO A 38 19.08 -0.96 -6.11
C PRO A 38 19.33 -1.08 -7.62
N ALA A 39 18.39 -1.67 -8.34
CA ALA A 39 18.26 -1.53 -9.78
C ALA A 39 17.14 -0.53 -10.11
N ILE A 40 17.29 0.18 -11.23
CA ILE A 40 16.29 1.17 -11.69
C ILE A 40 14.92 0.53 -11.95
N PHE A 41 14.92 -0.67 -12.52
CA PHE A 41 13.69 -1.44 -12.75
C PHE A 41 12.98 -1.77 -11.42
N ASP A 42 13.72 -2.14 -10.38
CA ASP A 42 13.12 -2.48 -9.09
C ASP A 42 12.45 -1.26 -8.44
N LEU A 43 13.03 -0.07 -8.62
CA LEU A 43 12.37 1.17 -8.21
C LEU A 43 11.09 1.40 -9.02
N ALA A 44 11.18 1.35 -10.36
CA ALA A 44 10.03 1.58 -11.23
C ALA A 44 8.88 0.62 -10.93
N HIS A 45 9.19 -0.67 -10.83
CA HIS A 45 8.26 -1.72 -10.48
C HIS A 45 7.63 -1.50 -9.09
N SER A 46 8.40 -1.05 -8.09
CA SER A 46 7.86 -0.76 -6.75
C SER A 46 6.90 0.45 -6.68
N LEU A 47 6.91 1.32 -7.70
CA LEU A 47 6.02 2.48 -7.79
C LEU A 47 4.83 2.23 -8.73
N ARG A 48 4.90 1.16 -9.53
CA ARG A 48 4.02 0.87 -10.66
C ARG A 48 2.54 0.71 -10.30
N ASP A 49 2.25 0.32 -9.07
CA ASP A 49 0.89 0.14 -8.58
C ASP A 49 0.26 1.42 -7.98
N GLY A 50 1.06 2.49 -7.87
CA GLY A 50 0.69 3.78 -7.33
C GLY A 50 0.48 3.84 -5.81
N VAL A 51 0.59 2.73 -5.07
CA VAL A 51 0.33 2.70 -3.61
C VAL A 51 1.38 3.51 -2.86
N ALA A 52 2.66 3.26 -3.14
CA ALA A 52 3.77 3.99 -2.54
C ALA A 52 3.68 5.51 -2.80
N LEU A 53 3.29 5.90 -4.02
CA LEU A 53 3.11 7.29 -4.39
C LEU A 53 1.98 7.96 -3.59
N CYS A 54 0.84 7.29 -3.47
CA CYS A 54 -0.28 7.78 -2.67
C CYS A 54 0.07 7.90 -1.18
N GLN A 55 0.83 6.93 -0.64
CA GLN A 55 1.31 6.97 0.74
C GLN A 55 2.25 8.16 0.99
N VAL A 56 3.17 8.42 0.07
CA VAL A 56 4.05 9.59 0.14
C VAL A 56 3.25 10.89 0.08
N ALA A 57 2.28 11.02 -0.84
CA ALA A 57 1.40 12.18 -0.88
C ALA A 57 0.67 12.40 0.47
N ASN A 58 0.12 11.34 1.06
CA ASN A 58 -0.56 11.43 2.35
C ASN A 58 0.38 11.72 3.53
N CYS A 59 1.66 11.34 3.42
CA CYS A 59 2.70 11.72 4.38
C CYS A 59 3.01 13.22 4.32
N LEU A 60 3.10 13.80 3.11
CA LEU A 60 3.34 15.23 2.94
C LEU A 60 2.15 16.08 3.40
N ARG A 61 0.94 15.64 3.06
CA ARG A 61 -0.30 16.30 3.48
C ARG A 61 -1.38 15.22 3.70
N PRO A 62 -1.91 15.08 4.93
CA PRO A 62 -2.94 14.09 5.22
C PRO A 62 -4.16 14.22 4.29
N TYR A 63 -4.71 13.07 3.89
CA TYR A 63 -5.92 12.95 3.05
C TYR A 63 -5.82 13.56 1.64
N SER A 64 -4.60 13.74 1.12
CA SER A 64 -4.38 14.15 -0.27
C SER A 64 -4.92 13.13 -1.27
N VAL A 65 -4.81 11.83 -0.94
CA VAL A 65 -5.45 10.73 -1.66
C VAL A 65 -6.28 9.92 -0.66
N ARG A 66 -7.60 9.84 -0.87
CA ARG A 66 -8.53 9.21 0.08
C ARG A 66 -8.70 7.70 -0.17
N ASP A 67 -8.92 7.31 -1.42
CA ASP A 67 -9.33 5.95 -1.77
C ASP A 67 -8.19 5.16 -2.42
N ILE A 68 -7.21 4.77 -1.60
CA ILE A 68 -6.04 3.98 -2.05
C ILE A 68 -6.40 2.50 -2.05
N ASN A 69 -6.19 1.82 -3.18
CA ASN A 69 -6.30 0.37 -3.27
C ASN A 69 -4.96 -0.25 -2.85
N PHE A 70 -4.83 -0.69 -1.59
CA PHE A 70 -3.57 -1.18 -1.02
C PHE A 70 -3.11 -2.55 -1.55
N LYS A 71 -4.02 -3.33 -2.13
CA LYS A 71 -3.74 -4.63 -2.74
C LYS A 71 -4.21 -4.64 -4.19
N PRO A 72 -3.59 -3.85 -5.08
CA PRO A 72 -4.06 -3.75 -6.45
C PRO A 72 -3.76 -5.01 -7.28
N GLN A 73 -2.88 -5.90 -6.82
CA GLN A 73 -2.52 -7.18 -7.48
C GLN A 73 -2.16 -6.99 -8.96
N MET A 74 -1.46 -5.91 -9.28
CA MET A 74 -1.15 -5.51 -10.66
C MET A 74 -2.37 -5.36 -11.59
N SER A 75 -3.59 -5.26 -11.04
CA SER A 75 -4.79 -4.96 -11.81
C SER A 75 -4.66 -3.59 -12.48
N PRO A 76 -4.78 -3.50 -13.83
CA PRO A 76 -4.66 -2.23 -14.53
C PRO A 76 -5.62 -1.18 -14.00
N PHE A 77 -6.86 -1.57 -13.70
CA PHE A 77 -7.89 -0.64 -13.20
C PHE A 77 -7.52 -0.06 -11.82
N LEU A 78 -7.09 -0.90 -10.88
CA LEU A 78 -6.76 -0.47 -9.51
C LEU A 78 -5.45 0.33 -9.48
N CYS A 79 -4.42 -0.12 -10.20
CA CYS A 79 -3.14 0.57 -10.31
C CYS A 79 -3.33 1.97 -10.92
N LEU A 80 -4.00 2.05 -12.09
CA LEU A 80 -4.25 3.35 -12.74
C LEU A 80 -5.13 4.26 -11.89
N LYS A 81 -6.09 3.73 -11.12
CA LYS A 81 -6.88 4.53 -10.16
C LYS A 81 -5.98 5.16 -9.09
N ASN A 82 -5.07 4.38 -8.49
CA ASN A 82 -4.11 4.88 -7.51
C ASN A 82 -3.19 5.96 -8.12
N ILE A 83 -2.58 5.67 -9.27
CA ILE A 83 -1.66 6.60 -9.94
C ILE A 83 -2.36 7.92 -10.28
N ARG A 84 -3.58 7.87 -10.83
CA ARG A 84 -4.37 9.08 -11.12
C ARG A 84 -4.72 9.85 -9.84
N GLY A 85 -5.03 9.14 -8.75
CA GLY A 85 -5.24 9.75 -7.44
C GLY A 85 -4.03 10.55 -6.96
N PHE A 86 -2.83 9.98 -7.10
CA PHE A 86 -1.58 10.68 -6.82
C PHE A 86 -1.37 11.91 -7.72
N LEU A 87 -1.52 11.77 -9.04
CA LEU A 87 -1.35 12.88 -9.98
C LEU A 87 -2.34 14.03 -9.70
N HIS A 88 -3.58 13.69 -9.35
CA HIS A 88 -4.59 14.67 -8.95
C HIS A 88 -4.17 15.43 -7.67
N ALA A 89 -3.62 14.72 -6.67
CA ALA A 89 -3.07 15.35 -5.48
C ALA A 89 -1.87 16.26 -5.78
N CYS A 90 -0.99 15.87 -6.71
CA CYS A 90 0.12 16.70 -7.18
C CYS A 90 -0.33 18.08 -7.65
N VAL A 91 -1.40 18.15 -8.43
CA VAL A 91 -1.96 19.44 -8.88
C VAL A 91 -2.67 20.16 -7.74
N ASN A 92 -3.64 19.52 -7.11
CA ASN A 92 -4.61 20.21 -6.25
C ASN A 92 -4.10 20.49 -4.84
N ASN A 93 -3.25 19.62 -4.30
CA ASN A 93 -2.75 19.76 -2.93
C ASN A 93 -1.35 20.37 -2.91
N PHE A 94 -0.49 20.03 -3.89
CA PHE A 94 0.93 20.42 -3.89
C PHE A 94 1.28 21.51 -4.91
N GLY A 95 0.34 21.88 -5.80
CA GLY A 95 0.50 23.00 -6.73
C GLY A 95 1.50 22.75 -7.87
N LEU A 96 1.70 21.49 -8.25
CA LEU A 96 2.52 21.14 -9.41
C LEU A 96 1.79 21.52 -10.71
N LYS A 97 2.57 21.92 -11.72
CA LYS A 97 2.03 22.20 -13.06
C LYS A 97 1.78 20.89 -13.81
N GLU A 98 0.72 20.83 -14.60
CA GLU A 98 0.44 19.66 -15.45
C GLU A 98 1.60 19.34 -16.41
N SER A 99 2.32 20.36 -16.88
CA SER A 99 3.46 20.19 -17.79
C SER A 99 4.65 19.42 -17.22
N VAL A 100 4.71 19.22 -15.89
CA VAL A 100 5.77 18.45 -15.24
C VAL A 100 5.31 17.07 -14.80
N LEU A 101 4.02 16.76 -14.94
CA LEU A 101 3.45 15.47 -14.57
C LEU A 101 3.65 14.44 -15.68
N PHE A 102 3.76 13.18 -15.28
CA PHE A 102 3.66 12.03 -16.17
C PHE A 102 2.19 11.61 -16.37
N ASP A 103 1.90 10.88 -17.45
CA ASP A 103 0.62 10.20 -17.66
C ASP A 103 0.56 8.90 -16.85
N ALA A 104 -0.62 8.50 -16.39
CA ALA A 104 -0.77 7.28 -15.60
C ALA A 104 -0.18 6.02 -16.28
N HIS A 105 -0.25 5.93 -17.61
CA HIS A 105 0.31 4.80 -18.37
C HIS A 105 1.84 4.88 -18.48
N GLU A 106 2.44 6.07 -18.44
CA GLU A 106 3.90 6.21 -18.49
C GLU A 106 4.60 5.53 -17.31
N LEU A 107 3.94 5.49 -16.15
CA LEU A 107 4.37 4.71 -14.99
C LEU A 107 3.87 3.26 -15.03
N TYR A 108 2.58 3.05 -15.34
CA TYR A 108 1.99 1.72 -15.31
C TYR A 108 2.61 0.77 -16.36
N ASP A 109 2.95 1.25 -17.54
CA ASP A 109 3.65 0.44 -18.57
C ASP A 109 5.17 0.60 -18.46
N VAL A 110 5.63 1.49 -17.59
CA VAL A 110 7.06 1.85 -17.41
C VAL A 110 7.70 2.36 -18.71
N SER A 111 6.91 3.00 -19.57
CA SER A 111 7.34 3.51 -20.88
C SER A 111 8.10 4.83 -20.80
N ASP A 112 7.87 5.66 -19.77
CA ASP A 112 8.64 6.90 -19.52
C ASP A 112 8.87 7.13 -18.03
N PHE A 113 9.71 6.28 -17.44
CA PHE A 113 10.05 6.40 -16.03
C PHE A 113 10.88 7.66 -15.70
N ALA A 114 11.53 8.27 -16.70
CA ALA A 114 12.26 9.52 -16.53
C ALA A 114 11.32 10.66 -16.08
N LYS A 115 10.16 10.80 -16.73
CA LYS A 115 9.15 11.80 -16.32
C LYS A 115 8.62 11.59 -14.91
N VAL A 116 8.49 10.33 -14.47
CA VAL A 116 8.10 10.00 -13.10
C VAL A 116 9.12 10.54 -12.11
N VAL A 117 10.41 10.32 -12.37
CA VAL A 117 11.52 10.84 -11.55
C VAL A 117 11.53 12.37 -11.53
N VAL A 118 11.27 13.03 -12.67
CA VAL A 118 11.16 14.50 -12.77
C VAL A 118 9.98 15.01 -11.94
N THR A 119 8.83 14.35 -12.00
CA THR A 119 7.65 14.70 -11.19
C THR A 119 7.96 14.61 -9.69
N LEU A 120 8.61 13.53 -9.25
CA LEU A 120 9.05 13.36 -7.87
C LEU A 120 10.07 14.43 -7.45
N SER A 121 10.96 14.86 -8.35
CA SER A 121 11.88 15.98 -8.09
C SER A 121 11.12 17.27 -7.81
N GLN A 122 10.08 17.58 -8.59
CA GLN A 122 9.24 18.76 -8.35
C GLN A 122 8.44 18.64 -7.06
N LEU A 123 7.90 17.45 -6.76
CA LEU A 123 7.20 17.19 -5.52
C LEU A 123 8.11 17.38 -4.29
N SER A 124 9.37 16.94 -4.37
CA SER A 124 10.34 17.12 -3.28
C SER A 124 10.62 18.58 -2.92
N LYS A 125 10.34 19.51 -3.85
CA LYS A 125 10.55 20.96 -3.71
C LYS A 125 9.27 21.70 -3.30
N CYS A 126 8.15 21.00 -3.15
CA CYS A 126 6.89 21.63 -2.75
C CYS A 126 6.97 22.11 -1.29
N LYS A 127 6.11 23.06 -0.93
CA LYS A 127 6.12 23.65 0.42
C LYS A 127 5.88 22.62 1.51
N ASP A 128 4.95 21.69 1.30
CA ASP A 128 4.63 20.65 2.27
C ASP A 128 5.83 19.71 2.53
N ALA A 129 6.57 19.32 1.49
CA ALA A 129 7.79 18.52 1.63
C ALA A 129 8.91 19.25 2.40
N LEU A 130 9.11 20.54 2.11
CA LEU A 130 10.09 21.36 2.82
C LEU A 130 9.71 21.57 4.29
N ASN A 131 8.41 21.78 4.56
CA ASN A 131 7.89 21.93 5.93
C ASN A 131 8.00 20.63 6.73
N ALA A 132 7.89 19.48 6.07
CA ALA A 132 8.15 18.16 6.67
C ALA A 132 9.64 17.91 6.96
N GLY A 133 10.53 18.86 6.64
CA GLY A 133 11.98 18.74 6.86
C GLY A 133 12.68 17.81 5.87
N LEU A 134 12.02 17.43 4.77
CA LEU A 134 12.61 16.58 3.74
C LEU A 134 13.56 17.41 2.87
N ILE A 135 14.72 16.83 2.57
CA ILE A 135 15.73 17.49 1.75
C ILE A 135 15.33 17.32 0.27
N PRO A 136 15.09 18.40 -0.50
CA PRO A 136 14.69 18.31 -1.89
C PRO A 136 15.80 17.71 -2.76
N PHE A 137 15.41 17.10 -3.88
CA PHE A 137 16.35 16.58 -4.87
C PHE A 137 16.02 17.05 -6.30
N PRO A 138 17.04 17.25 -7.16
CA PRO A 138 18.43 17.47 -6.78
C PRO A 138 18.56 18.79 -6.02
N SER A 139 19.52 18.88 -5.09
CA SER A 139 19.72 20.07 -4.26
C SER A 139 20.46 21.22 -4.97
N ASP A 140 21.07 20.96 -6.13
CA ASP A 140 21.76 21.94 -6.97
C ASP A 140 21.07 22.10 -8.35
N ARG A 141 20.96 23.34 -8.84
CA ARG A 141 20.47 23.65 -10.19
C ARG A 141 21.41 23.09 -11.27
N ALA A 142 22.73 23.05 -11.03
CA ALA A 142 23.68 22.50 -11.98
C ALA A 142 23.48 20.98 -12.19
N ALA A 143 23.20 20.26 -11.11
CA ALA A 143 22.89 18.83 -11.15
C ALA A 143 21.55 18.53 -11.86
N SER A 144 20.60 19.47 -11.86
CA SER A 144 19.33 19.35 -12.60
C SER A 144 19.52 19.43 -14.12
N LEU A 145 20.50 20.19 -14.59
CA LEU A 145 20.77 20.41 -16.02
C LEU A 145 21.66 19.30 -16.62
N SER A 146 22.54 18.68 -15.82
CA SER A 146 23.44 17.62 -16.29
C SER A 146 22.76 16.25 -16.42
N THR A 147 21.68 15.99 -15.67
CA THR A 147 20.93 14.72 -15.69
C THR A 147 19.92 14.64 -16.83
N GLN A 148 19.39 15.77 -17.32
CA GLN A 148 18.46 15.81 -18.46
C GLN A 148 19.01 15.24 -19.78
N TYR A 149 20.34 15.18 -19.95
CA TYR A 149 20.98 14.82 -21.23
C TYR A 149 21.79 13.52 -21.20
N LYS A 150 21.87 12.83 -20.04
CA LYS A 150 22.70 11.62 -19.88
C LYS A 150 21.92 10.37 -19.53
N ASP A 151 20.66 10.49 -19.12
CA ASP A 151 19.91 9.38 -18.53
C ASP A 151 18.90 8.72 -19.50
N GLU A 152 18.72 9.17 -20.75
CA GLU A 152 17.70 8.56 -21.65
C GLU A 152 17.97 7.07 -21.95
N ASP A 153 19.23 6.66 -22.12
CA ASP A 153 19.58 5.27 -22.46
C ASP A 153 19.31 4.26 -21.32
N ILE A 154 19.27 4.69 -20.05
CA ILE A 154 19.08 3.77 -18.91
C ILE A 154 17.61 3.38 -18.68
N TYR A 155 16.67 4.12 -19.28
CA TYR A 155 15.22 3.83 -19.17
C TYR A 155 14.68 2.99 -20.33
N GLY A 156 15.42 2.88 -21.44
CA GLY A 156 14.88 2.35 -22.71
C GLY A 156 14.41 0.89 -22.69
N ASN A 157 14.91 0.06 -21.78
CA ASN A 157 14.53 -1.37 -21.68
C ASN A 157 13.51 -1.64 -20.55
N LEU A 158 13.02 -0.61 -19.84
CA LEU A 158 12.17 -0.86 -18.67
C LEU A 158 10.79 -1.42 -19.03
N GLU A 159 10.20 -0.93 -20.11
CA GLU A 159 8.89 -1.38 -20.60
C GLU A 159 8.93 -2.86 -21.01
N GLU A 160 9.95 -3.30 -21.77
CA GLU A 160 10.09 -4.70 -22.18
C GLU A 160 10.29 -5.64 -20.98
N ILE A 161 11.09 -5.22 -19.99
CA ILE A 161 11.28 -5.99 -18.76
C ILE A 161 9.96 -6.08 -17.97
N ALA A 162 9.16 -5.01 -17.92
CA ALA A 162 7.88 -4.99 -17.23
C ALA A 162 6.89 -5.97 -17.86
N LEU A 163 6.76 -5.93 -19.19
CA LEU A 163 5.92 -6.85 -19.94
C LEU A 163 6.33 -8.32 -19.72
N THR A 164 7.63 -8.59 -19.70
CA THR A 164 8.13 -9.96 -19.49
C THR A 164 7.81 -10.49 -18.09
N LYS A 165 7.86 -9.63 -17.06
CA LYS A 165 7.53 -10.02 -15.68
C LYS A 165 6.03 -10.23 -15.47
N ASP A 166 5.18 -9.41 -16.07
CA ASP A 166 3.72 -9.57 -15.95
C ASP A 166 3.26 -10.92 -16.48
N VAL A 167 3.81 -11.36 -17.62
CA VAL A 167 3.52 -12.67 -18.20
C VAL A 167 4.00 -13.82 -17.29
N ALA A 168 5.05 -13.62 -16.50
CA ALA A 168 5.57 -14.63 -15.58
C ALA A 168 4.80 -14.71 -14.25
N GLU A 169 4.14 -13.63 -13.83
CA GLU A 169 3.42 -13.51 -12.55
C GLU A 169 1.91 -13.78 -12.68
N GLU A 170 1.38 -13.95 -13.90
CA GLU A 170 -0.05 -14.14 -14.17
C GLU A 170 -0.53 -15.58 -13.85
N ASN A 171 -0.73 -15.89 -12.56
CA ASN A 171 -1.66 -16.94 -12.18
C ASN A 171 -3.07 -16.33 -12.16
N VAL A 172 -3.71 -16.26 -13.32
CA VAL A 172 -5.00 -15.57 -13.60
C VAL A 172 -6.13 -15.91 -12.62
N TYR A 173 -6.03 -17.01 -11.87
CA TYR A 173 -7.02 -17.48 -10.91
C TYR A 173 -6.76 -17.09 -9.44
N ASP A 174 -5.63 -16.46 -9.11
CA ASP A 174 -5.34 -15.97 -7.73
C ASP A 174 -6.04 -14.63 -7.42
N ALA A 175 -6.55 -13.92 -8.43
CA ALA A 175 -6.99 -12.53 -8.32
C ALA A 175 -8.44 -12.33 -7.83
N VAL A 176 -9.16 -13.39 -7.45
CA VAL A 176 -10.47 -13.25 -6.78
C VAL A 176 -10.25 -13.30 -5.27
N THR A 177 -9.58 -12.27 -4.74
CA THR A 177 -9.39 -12.11 -3.30
C THR A 177 -10.67 -11.56 -2.68
N ILE A 178 -11.52 -12.46 -2.17
CA ILE A 178 -12.58 -12.15 -1.19
C ILE A 178 -11.92 -11.85 0.19
N GLU A 179 -10.75 -11.21 0.22
CA GLU A 179 -9.94 -11.09 1.44
C GLU A 179 -10.34 -9.89 2.31
N ASP A 180 -10.85 -8.81 1.72
CA ASP A 180 -11.21 -7.63 2.53
C ASP A 180 -12.50 -7.85 3.33
N ASP A 181 -13.41 -8.71 2.86
CA ASP A 181 -14.64 -9.06 3.59
C ASP A 181 -14.40 -10.05 4.74
N THR A 182 -13.36 -10.89 4.65
CA THR A 182 -13.10 -11.92 5.68
C THR A 182 -12.28 -11.40 6.86
N LYS A 183 -11.56 -10.30 6.71
CA LYS A 183 -10.72 -9.76 7.80
C LYS A 183 -11.52 -9.42 9.06
N ILE A 184 -12.73 -8.90 8.91
CA ILE A 184 -13.63 -8.60 10.05
C ILE A 184 -14.09 -9.90 10.69
N TYR A 185 -14.44 -10.91 9.90
CA TYR A 185 -14.83 -12.23 10.40
C TYR A 185 -13.67 -12.90 11.15
N ASP A 186 -12.46 -12.82 10.60
CA ASP A 186 -11.25 -13.34 11.22
C ASP A 186 -10.99 -12.67 12.58
N ASP A 187 -11.10 -11.34 12.69
CA ASP A 187 -10.89 -10.63 13.97
C ASP A 187 -11.96 -10.96 15.03
N VAL A 188 -13.21 -11.16 14.62
CA VAL A 188 -14.35 -11.45 15.51
C VAL A 188 -14.35 -12.90 15.98
N VAL A 189 -14.11 -13.83 15.06
CA VAL A 189 -14.18 -15.26 15.31
C VAL A 189 -12.84 -15.83 15.75
N ALA A 190 -11.73 -15.10 15.53
CA ALA A 190 -10.39 -15.49 15.98
C ALA A 190 -10.44 -15.99 17.41
N LEU A 191 -10.22 -17.29 17.57
CA LEU A 191 -9.80 -17.86 18.84
C LEU A 191 -8.61 -17.03 19.30
N LYS A 192 -8.80 -16.19 20.33
CA LYS A 192 -7.69 -15.66 21.13
C LYS A 192 -6.88 -16.88 21.48
N LYS A 193 -5.75 -17.04 20.77
CA LYS A 193 -4.82 -18.14 20.91
C LYS A 193 -4.53 -18.26 22.41
N ARG A 194 -5.26 -19.14 23.11
CA ARG A 194 -4.90 -19.70 24.42
C ARG A 194 -3.73 -20.65 24.18
N ILE A 195 -2.69 -20.13 23.51
CA ILE A 195 -1.36 -20.69 23.44
C ILE A 195 -0.79 -20.47 24.84
N GLY A 196 -1.06 -21.41 25.74
CA GLY A 196 -0.51 -21.34 27.08
C GLY A 196 -0.89 -22.48 28.03
N LEU A 197 -2.09 -23.09 27.92
CA LEU A 197 -2.60 -23.90 29.04
C LEU A 197 -2.97 -25.37 28.77
N TYR A 198 -2.69 -25.91 27.58
CA TYR A 198 -2.74 -27.36 27.36
C TYR A 198 -1.40 -27.91 26.87
N LYS A 199 -0.35 -27.65 27.65
CA LYS A 199 0.75 -28.60 27.75
C LYS A 199 0.52 -29.41 29.02
N SER A 200 0.56 -30.75 28.88
CA SER A 200 0.42 -31.77 29.94
C SER A 200 -1.04 -32.06 30.32
N GLN A 201 -1.60 -33.28 30.29
CA GLN A 201 -1.03 -34.63 30.32
C GLN A 201 -2.00 -35.66 29.70
N ASN A 202 -1.43 -36.81 29.34
CA ASN A 202 -2.02 -38.14 29.19
C ASN A 202 -2.12 -38.72 27.78
N ALA A 203 -1.61 -39.94 27.73
CA ALA A 203 -1.27 -40.75 26.59
C ALA A 203 -2.48 -41.53 26.04
N HIS A 204 -2.25 -42.13 24.86
CA HIS A 204 -3.08 -43.14 24.20
C HIS A 204 -4.25 -42.64 23.34
N THR A 205 -4.00 -41.68 22.46
CA THR A 205 -4.88 -41.42 21.31
C THR A 205 -4.03 -41.32 20.04
N SER A 206 -4.57 -41.78 18.90
CA SER A 206 -3.83 -41.73 17.63
C SER A 206 -3.66 -40.28 17.18
N LYS A 207 -2.60 -39.97 16.41
CA LYS A 207 -2.34 -38.62 15.86
C LYS A 207 -3.52 -38.06 15.02
N ALA A 208 -4.43 -38.94 14.58
CA ALA A 208 -5.67 -38.57 13.89
C ALA A 208 -6.77 -38.15 14.87
N ASP A 209 -6.87 -38.80 16.03
CA ASP A 209 -7.84 -38.47 17.08
C ASP A 209 -7.52 -37.13 17.75
N GLU A 210 -6.22 -36.80 17.94
CA GLU A 210 -5.79 -35.49 18.43
C GLU A 210 -6.15 -34.35 17.46
N LYS A 211 -5.95 -34.59 16.15
CA LYS A 211 -6.35 -33.62 15.11
C LYS A 211 -7.86 -33.46 15.05
N ARG A 212 -8.60 -34.57 15.15
CA ARG A 212 -10.06 -34.53 15.18
C ARG A 212 -10.58 -33.77 16.39
N GLY A 213 -9.99 -33.98 17.57
CA GLY A 213 -10.31 -33.23 18.78
C GLY A 213 -10.06 -31.74 18.61
N TYR A 214 -8.88 -31.37 18.09
CA TYR A 214 -8.54 -29.97 17.82
C TYR A 214 -9.54 -29.28 16.88
N VAL A 215 -9.93 -29.94 15.77
CA VAL A 215 -10.90 -29.37 14.83
C VAL A 215 -12.28 -29.21 15.46
N ILE A 216 -12.71 -30.15 16.32
CA ILE A 216 -13.97 -30.04 17.05
C ILE A 216 -13.93 -28.85 18.01
N ASP A 217 -12.85 -28.72 18.78
CA ASP A 217 -12.68 -27.61 19.73
C ASP A 217 -12.60 -26.25 19.02
N GLU A 218 -11.93 -26.21 17.86
CA GLU A 218 -11.87 -25.02 17.01
C GLU A 218 -13.26 -24.63 16.52
N LEU A 219 -14.02 -25.57 15.93
CA LEU A 219 -15.37 -25.31 15.43
C LEU A 219 -16.30 -24.79 16.53
N LEU A 220 -16.29 -25.44 17.71
CA LEU A 220 -17.11 -25.01 18.84
C LEU A 220 -16.69 -23.63 19.33
N GLY A 221 -15.39 -23.36 19.47
CA GLY A 221 -14.90 -22.06 19.89
C GLY A 221 -15.22 -20.94 18.90
N THR A 222 -15.14 -21.21 17.60
CA THR A 222 -15.54 -20.25 16.56
C THR A 222 -17.05 -19.97 16.58
N GLU A 223 -17.87 -21.01 16.83
CA GLU A 223 -19.33 -20.87 16.93
C GLU A 223 -19.72 -20.05 18.18
N GLU A 224 -19.08 -20.30 19.33
CA GLU A 224 -19.30 -19.52 20.55
C GLU A 224 -19.01 -18.03 20.33
N ASN A 225 -17.85 -17.71 19.73
CA ASN A 225 -17.48 -16.33 19.41
C ASN A 225 -18.44 -15.68 18.42
N TYR A 226 -18.88 -16.43 17.41
CA TYR A 226 -19.84 -15.93 16.40
C TYR A 226 -21.19 -15.60 17.04
N VAL A 227 -21.71 -16.47 17.91
CA VAL A 227 -22.95 -16.23 18.66
C VAL A 227 -22.82 -15.04 19.63
N GLU A 228 -21.67 -14.90 20.30
CA GLU A 228 -21.39 -13.74 21.17
C GLU A 228 -21.39 -12.43 20.38
N ALA A 229 -20.80 -12.42 19.18
CA ALA A 229 -20.78 -11.27 18.30
C ALA A 229 -22.20 -10.88 17.84
N LEU A 230 -23.02 -11.84 17.42
CA LEU A 230 -24.42 -11.60 17.07
C LEU A 230 -25.22 -11.05 18.26
N THR A 231 -25.01 -11.61 19.44
CA THR A 231 -25.65 -11.13 20.69
C THR A 231 -25.25 -9.69 20.99
N THR A 232 -23.96 -9.37 20.82
CA THR A 232 -23.44 -8.01 21.01
C THR A 232 -24.06 -7.02 20.02
N ILE A 233 -24.20 -7.41 18.74
CA ILE A 233 -24.87 -6.58 17.73
C ILE A 233 -26.32 -6.28 18.15
N LYS A 234 -27.04 -7.30 18.62
CA LYS A 234 -28.41 -7.14 19.08
C LYS A 234 -28.52 -6.18 20.28
N GLU A 235 -27.81 -6.47 21.36
CA GLU A 235 -27.94 -5.73 22.62
C GLU A 235 -27.39 -4.30 22.56
N LYS A 236 -26.28 -4.10 21.84
CA LYS A 236 -25.58 -2.80 21.80
C LYS A 236 -26.05 -1.90 20.67
N PHE A 237 -26.61 -2.46 19.59
CA PHE A 237 -27.03 -1.69 18.43
C PHE A 237 -28.53 -1.81 18.17
N ILE A 238 -29.07 -3.01 17.94
CA ILE A 238 -30.49 -3.17 17.58
C ILE A 238 -31.39 -2.60 18.69
N ASP A 239 -31.19 -3.02 19.93
CA ASP A 239 -32.03 -2.61 21.06
C ASP A 239 -31.89 -1.12 21.40
N GLN A 240 -30.73 -0.52 21.12
CA GLN A 240 -30.48 0.91 21.38
C GLN A 240 -31.02 1.80 20.25
N LEU A 241 -30.98 1.32 19.01
CA LEU A 241 -31.38 2.09 17.83
C LEU A 241 -32.86 1.91 17.50
N GLN A 242 -33.55 0.93 18.08
CA GLN A 242 -34.98 0.72 17.86
C GLN A 242 -35.84 1.93 18.23
N ASP A 243 -35.41 2.68 19.26
CA ASP A 243 -36.14 3.85 19.76
C ASP A 243 -35.76 5.15 19.03
N VAL A 244 -34.70 5.11 18.21
CA VAL A 244 -34.13 6.28 17.52
C VAL A 244 -34.46 6.28 16.03
N LEU A 245 -34.52 5.09 15.41
CA LEU A 245 -34.70 4.92 13.97
C LEU A 245 -36.12 4.43 13.64
N ALA A 246 -36.58 4.75 12.42
CA ALA A 246 -37.83 4.22 11.91
C ALA A 246 -37.72 2.70 11.65
N ALA A 247 -38.81 1.98 11.87
CA ALA A 247 -38.87 0.52 11.70
C ALA A 247 -38.45 0.04 10.30
N GLU A 248 -38.71 0.84 9.25
CA GLU A 248 -38.27 0.53 7.88
C GLU A 248 -36.75 0.56 7.73
N ASP A 249 -36.07 1.50 8.38
CA ASP A 249 -34.62 1.65 8.28
C ASP A 249 -33.90 0.60 9.13
N ILE A 250 -34.45 0.26 10.31
CA ILE A 250 -33.98 -0.87 11.12
C ILE A 250 -34.03 -2.16 10.31
N LYS A 251 -35.14 -2.40 9.59
CA LYS A 251 -35.29 -3.59 8.74
C LYS A 251 -34.34 -3.61 7.56
N LYS A 252 -33.97 -2.44 7.00
CA LYS A 252 -32.95 -2.36 5.93
C LYS A 252 -31.54 -2.59 6.45
N ILE A 253 -31.21 -2.04 7.62
CA ILE A 253 -29.86 -2.08 8.19
C ILE A 253 -29.53 -3.45 8.79
N PHE A 254 -30.44 -4.00 9.60
CA PHE A 254 -30.20 -5.25 10.35
C PHE A 254 -30.80 -6.50 9.71
N VAL A 255 -31.66 -6.33 8.70
CA VAL A 255 -32.28 -7.42 7.93
C VAL A 255 -32.93 -8.47 8.85
N ASN A 256 -32.23 -9.59 9.10
CA ASN A 256 -32.71 -10.74 9.87
C ASN A 256 -31.77 -11.11 11.04
N ILE A 257 -30.93 -10.20 11.54
CA ILE A 257 -29.99 -10.43 12.66
C ILE A 257 -30.73 -10.48 14.04
N VAL A 258 -31.97 -10.98 14.06
CA VAL A 258 -32.88 -10.92 15.22
C VAL A 258 -32.73 -12.13 16.14
#